data_AF-A0AAD1CGJ3-F1
#
_entry.id   AF-A0AAD1CGJ3-F1
#
_cell.length_a   1.000
_cell.length_b   1.000
_cell.length_c   1.000
_cell.angle_alpha   90.00
_cell.angle_beta   90.00
_cell.angle_gamma   90.00
#
_symmetry.space_group_name_H-M   'P 1'
#
loop_
_entity.id
_entity.type
_entity.pdbx_description
1 polymer ?
#
loop_
_entity_poly.entity_id
_entity_poly.type
_entity_poly.pdbx_seq_one_letter_code
_entity_poly.pdbx_strand_id
1 'polypeptide(L)'
;MSNDEIDICLGRGDDIEVSNKYDLVASHPSVRSVILRKLSPDHFHLNIDVFPNMSVSDVRADLEQLVGRKCHKKLAGKSVNKGIINLE
;
A
#
# COMPACT_ATOMS: atom_id res chain seq x y z
N MET A 1 -0.20 -14.73 19.82
CA MET A 1 0.18 -14.65 18.40
C MET A 1 -0.14 -13.24 17.98
N SER A 2 0.89 -12.40 17.86
CA SER A 2 0.74 -10.99 17.50
C SER A 2 0.26 -10.90 16.05
N ASN A 3 -0.94 -10.37 15.82
CA ASN A 3 -1.54 -10.24 14.49
C ASN A 3 -1.10 -8.94 13.79
N ASP A 4 0.07 -8.42 14.16
CA ASP A 4 0.55 -7.08 13.78
C ASP A 4 1.45 -7.10 12.53
N GLU A 5 1.45 -8.21 11.80
CA GLU A 5 2.23 -8.40 10.58
C GLU A 5 1.34 -8.19 9.33
N ILE A 6 1.84 -7.39 8.38
CA ILE A 6 1.21 -7.12 7.10
C ILE A 6 2.09 -7.67 5.99
N ASP A 7 1.59 -8.66 5.25
CA ASP A 7 2.19 -9.11 3.99
C ASP A 7 1.63 -8.30 2.81
N ILE A 8 2.51 -7.62 2.08
CA ILE A 8 2.19 -6.91 0.84
C ILE A 8 2.95 -7.56 -0.31
N CYS A 9 2.20 -8.19 -1.20
CA CYS A 9 2.73 -8.72 -2.44
C CYS A 9 3.00 -7.57 -3.44
N LEU A 10 4.24 -7.43 -3.91
CA LEU A 10 4.62 -6.46 -4.93
C LEU A 10 4.42 -6.99 -6.36
N GLY A 11 4.29 -8.31 -6.52
CA GLY A 11 4.11 -8.98 -7.80
C GLY A 11 5.41 -9.08 -8.61
N ARG A 12 5.27 -9.10 -9.94
CA ARG A 12 6.40 -9.02 -10.89
C ARG A 12 6.85 -7.57 -11.01
N GLY A 13 8.12 -7.30 -10.75
CA GLY A 13 8.73 -5.99 -10.91
C GLY A 13 10.25 -6.12 -10.88
N ASP A 14 10.94 -5.18 -11.50
CA ASP A 14 12.40 -5.11 -11.47
C ASP A 14 12.89 -4.72 -10.06
N ASP A 15 14.14 -5.09 -9.73
CA ASP A 15 14.73 -4.81 -8.41
C ASP A 15 14.67 -3.31 -8.02
N ILE A 16 14.72 -2.41 -9.02
CA ILE A 16 14.60 -0.95 -8.80
C ILE A 16 13.19 -0.56 -8.32
N GLU A 17 12.14 -1.11 -8.94
CA GLU A 17 10.77 -0.85 -8.49
C GLU A 17 10.51 -1.41 -7.10
N VAL A 18 11.06 -2.58 -6.81
CA VAL A 18 10.95 -3.24 -5.51
C VAL A 18 11.64 -2.42 -4.43
N SER A 19 12.86 -1.93 -4.70
CA SER A 19 13.59 -1.06 -3.77
C SER A 19 12.84 0.24 -3.50
N ASN A 20 12.34 0.91 -4.55
CA ASN A 20 11.57 2.14 -4.38
C ASN A 20 10.30 1.93 -3.53
N LYS A 21 9.58 0.83 -3.76
CA LYS A 21 8.39 0.47 -2.95
C LYS A 21 8.77 0.11 -1.51
N TYR A 22 9.90 -0.56 -1.31
CA TYR A 22 10.44 -0.83 0.02
C TYR A 22 10.75 0.46 0.77
N ASP A 23 11.48 1.41 0.17
CA ASP A 23 11.84 2.68 0.80
C ASP A 23 10.60 3.52 1.16
N LEU A 24 9.59 3.52 0.29
CA LEU A 24 8.31 4.18 0.53
C LEU A 24 7.59 3.60 1.76
N VAL A 25 7.50 2.28 1.86
CA VAL A 25 6.85 1.58 2.98
C VAL A 25 7.66 1.73 4.27
N ALA A 26 8.99 1.62 4.20
CA ALA A 26 9.88 1.75 5.35
C ALA A 26 9.87 3.17 5.94
N SER A 27 9.59 4.17 5.12
CA SER A 27 9.45 5.57 5.56
C SER A 27 8.08 5.88 6.19
N HIS A 28 7.14 4.93 6.21
CA HIS A 28 5.80 5.17 6.72
C HIS A 28 5.79 5.22 8.27
N PRO A 29 5.17 6.23 8.91
CA PRO A 29 5.27 6.44 10.36
C PRO A 29 4.60 5.33 11.21
N SER A 30 3.72 4.54 10.60
CA SER A 30 3.04 3.42 11.28
C SER A 30 3.82 2.11 11.19
N VAL A 31 4.92 2.09 10.43
CA VAL A 31 5.74 0.91 10.19
C VAL A 31 6.92 0.91 11.15
N ARG A 32 7.10 -0.21 11.83
CA ARG A 32 8.20 -0.45 12.76
C ARG A 32 9.37 -1.15 12.06
N SER A 33 9.08 -2.10 11.18
CA SER A 33 10.09 -2.83 10.43
C SER A 33 9.51 -3.35 9.11
N VAL A 34 10.38 -3.48 8.10
CA VAL A 34 10.03 -4.04 6.79
C VAL A 34 11.08 -5.07 6.43
N ILE A 35 10.63 -6.23 5.96
CA ILE A 35 11.47 -7.31 5.47
C ILE A 35 11.06 -7.63 4.04
N LEU A 36 11.97 -7.42 3.09
CA LEU A 36 11.79 -7.85 1.71
C LEU A 36 12.03 -9.37 1.61
N ARG A 37 11.03 -10.11 1.14
CA ARG A 37 11.13 -11.53 0.81
C ARG A 37 10.94 -11.77 -0.68
N LYS A 38 11.88 -12.53 -1.26
CA LYS A 38 11.80 -13.01 -2.64
C LYS A 38 11.25 -14.43 -2.63
N LEU A 39 10.01 -14.61 -3.08
CA LEU A 39 9.35 -15.92 -3.17
C LEU A 39 9.65 -16.62 -4.49
N SER A 40 9.93 -15.85 -5.55
CA SER A 40 10.29 -16.35 -6.88
C SER A 40 11.15 -15.30 -7.60
N PRO A 41 11.88 -15.66 -8.68
CA PRO A 41 12.67 -14.72 -9.47
C PRO A 41 11.90 -13.45 -9.86
N ASP A 42 10.60 -13.59 -10.14
CA ASP A 42 9.69 -12.51 -10.50
C ASP A 42 8.62 -12.21 -9.42
N HIS A 43 8.83 -12.58 -8.15
CA HIS A 43 7.80 -12.37 -7.14
C HIS A 43 8.39 -11.93 -5.80
N PHE A 44 8.09 -10.69 -5.43
CA PHE A 44 8.56 -10.05 -4.21
C PHE A 44 7.39 -9.74 -3.27
N HIS A 45 7.62 -9.94 -1.97
CA HIS A 45 6.71 -9.64 -0.88
C HIS A 45 7.42 -8.77 0.15
N LEU A 46 6.69 -7.83 0.74
CA LEU A 46 7.13 -7.07 1.91
C LEU A 46 6.37 -7.61 3.12
N ASN A 47 7.10 -8.16 4.10
CA ASN A 47 6.54 -8.45 5.41
C ASN A 47 6.81 -7.25 6.32
N ILE A 48 5.74 -6.66 6.86
CA ILE A 48 5.78 -5.36 7.50
C ILE A 48 5.26 -5.50 8.93
N ASP A 49 6.07 -5.12 9.89
CA ASP A 49 5.71 -5.06 11.31
C ASP A 49 5.17 -3.65 11.59
N VAL A 50 3.96 -3.56 12.13
CA VAL A 50 3.37 -2.26 12.53
C VAL A 50 3.46 -2.05 14.03
N PHE A 51 3.41 -0.78 14.45
CA PHE A 51 3.36 -0.49 15.88
C PHE A 51 2.05 -1.02 16.49
N PRO A 52 2.09 -1.59 17.71
CA PRO A 52 0.94 -2.27 18.34
C PRO A 52 -0.20 -1.30 18.73
N ASN A 53 0.02 0.01 18.66
CA ASN A 53 -0.99 1.04 18.87
C ASN A 53 -1.76 1.41 17.59
N MET A 54 -1.42 0.80 16.45
CA MET A 54 -2.02 1.08 15.14
C MET A 54 -2.94 -0.05 14.69
N SER A 55 -4.00 0.32 13.98
CA SER A 55 -4.92 -0.65 13.36
C SER A 55 -4.26 -1.26 12.11
N VAL A 56 -3.92 -2.54 12.19
CA VAL A 56 -3.32 -3.32 11.09
C VAL A 56 -4.11 -3.20 9.80
N SER A 57 -5.45 -3.22 9.90
CA SER A 57 -6.35 -3.11 8.74
C SER A 57 -6.26 -1.76 8.04
N ASP A 58 -6.17 -0.68 8.80
CA ASP A 58 -6.07 0.68 8.26
C ASP A 58 -4.69 0.94 7.66
N VAL A 59 -3.64 0.52 8.37
CA VAL A 59 -2.26 0.62 7.89
C VAL A 59 -2.07 -0.23 6.63
N ARG A 60 -2.64 -1.45 6.57
CA ARG A 60 -2.60 -2.27 5.35
C ARG A 60 -3.22 -1.53 4.16
N ALA A 61 -4.41 -0.98 4.34
CA ALA A 61 -5.11 -0.28 3.25
C ALA A 61 -4.34 0.96 2.77
N ASP A 62 -3.63 1.65 3.66
CA ASP A 62 -2.77 2.77 3.33
C ASP A 62 -1.52 2.33 2.56
N LEU A 63 -0.80 1.33 3.09
CA LEU A 63 0.41 0.77 2.48
C LEU A 63 0.13 0.16 1.09
N GLU A 64 -1.01 -0.53 0.91
CA GLU A 64 -1.43 -1.04 -0.40
C GLU A 64 -1.62 0.08 -1.43
N GLN A 65 -2.24 1.19 -1.03
CA GLN A 65 -2.39 2.37 -1.88
C GLN A 65 -1.03 3.02 -2.20
N LEU A 66 -0.14 3.09 -1.19
CA LEU A 66 1.18 3.69 -1.30
C LEU A 66 2.07 2.96 -2.30
N VAL A 67 2.05 1.63 -2.32
CA VAL A 67 2.81 0.81 -3.30
C VAL A 67 2.18 0.76 -4.69
N GLY A 68 1.09 1.51 -4.92
CA GLY A 68 0.41 1.59 -6.21
C GLY A 68 -0.42 0.35 -6.55
N ARG A 69 -0.62 -0.58 -5.61
CA ARG A 69 -1.70 -1.55 -5.72
C ARG A 69 -2.98 -0.77 -5.45
N LYS A 70 -3.59 -0.28 -6.53
CA LYS A 70 -4.98 0.19 -6.50
C LYS A 70 -5.80 -0.93 -5.88
N CYS A 71 -6.05 -0.82 -4.58
CA CYS A 71 -7.21 -1.39 -3.96
C CYS A 71 -8.35 -0.97 -4.89
N HIS A 72 -8.89 -1.94 -5.63
CA HIS A 72 -10.07 -1.76 -6.47
C HIS A 72 -11.28 -1.54 -5.55
N LYS A 73 -11.17 -0.64 -4.56
CA LYS A 73 -12.33 0.05 -4.01
C LYS A 73 -12.84 0.87 -5.17
N LYS A 74 -13.79 0.28 -5.88
CA LYS A 74 -14.81 1.01 -6.64
C LYS A 74 -15.19 2.20 -5.77
N LEU A 75 -14.63 3.37 -6.06
CA LEU A 75 -15.28 4.64 -5.74
C LEU A 75 -16.49 4.67 -6.68
N ALA A 76 -17.51 3.90 -6.31
CA ALA A 76 -18.85 4.05 -6.79
C ALA A 76 -19.27 5.46 -6.37
N GLY A 77 -19.30 6.36 -7.34
CA GLY A 77 -19.99 7.64 -7.25
C GLY A 77 -19.50 8.60 -6.18
N LYS A 78 -18.48 9.41 -6.49
CA LYS A 78 -18.56 10.82 -6.09
C LYS A 78 -18.50 11.65 -7.35
N SER A 79 -19.70 11.92 -7.85
CA SER A 79 -20.02 12.77 -8.99
C SER A 79 -19.14 14.01 -8.96
N VAL A 80 -18.32 14.17 -9.99
CA VAL A 80 -17.67 15.45 -10.28
C VAL A 80 -18.82 16.39 -10.53
N ASN A 81 -19.08 17.29 -9.58
CA ASN A 81 -20.08 18.33 -9.72
C ASN A 81 -19.61 19.21 -10.89
N LYS A 82 -20.08 18.89 -12.09
CA LYS A 82 -19.92 19.70 -13.29
C LYS A 82 -20.73 20.95 -12.99
N GLY A 83 -20.07 21.96 -12.43
CA GLY A 83 -20.59 23.32 -12.33
C GLY A 83 -20.78 23.84 -13.75
N ILE A 84 -21.91 23.46 -14.36
CA ILE A 84 -22.48 24.15 -15.51
C ILE A 84 -22.96 25.47 -14.94
N ILE A 85 -22.14 26.52 -15.04
CA ILE A 85 -22.66 27.88 -14.98
C ILE A 85 -23.29 28.17 -16.35
N ASN A 86 -24.62 28.09 -16.38
CA ASN A 86 -25.42 28.61 -17.48
C ASN A 86 -25.37 30.14 -17.46
N LEU A 87 -25.18 30.69 -18.65
CA LEU A 87 -26.00 31.74 -19.26
C LEU A 87 -26.30 33.01 -18.44
N GLU A 88 -25.69 34.13 -18.85
CA GLU A 88 -26.36 35.36 -19.32
C GLU A 88 -25.38 36.21 -20.14
#